data_AF-A0A160TQS6-F1
#
_entry.id   AF-A0A160TQS6-F1
#
_cell.length_a   1.000
_cell.length_b   1.000
_cell.length_c   1.000
_cell.angle_alpha   90.00
_cell.angle_beta   90.00
_cell.angle_gamma   90.00
#
_symmetry.space_group_name_H-M   'P 1'
#
loop_
_entity.id
_entity.type
_entity.pdbx_description
1 polymer ?
#
loop_
_entity_poly.entity_id
_entity_poly.type
_entity_poly.pdbx_seq_one_letter_code
_entity_poly.pdbx_strand_id
1 'polypeptide(L)' 'MPPSPDLFHAELKIMGKPQRPQEAEIASNPRARSAIMRVAERLA' A
#
# COMPACT_ATOMS: atom_id res chain seq x y z
N MET A 1 11.86 2.31 -32.20
CA MET A 1 10.79 2.85 -31.33
C MET A 1 11.06 2.33 -29.91
N PRO A 2 10.94 3.16 -28.86
CA PRO A 2 11.07 2.66 -27.49
C PRO A 2 9.91 1.71 -27.15
N PRO A 3 10.12 0.72 -26.26
CA PRO A 3 9.04 -0.16 -25.79
C PRO A 3 7.95 0.63 -25.07
N SER A 4 6.70 0.16 -25.16
CA SER A 4 5.58 0.79 -24.46
C SER A 4 5.73 0.67 -22.93
N PRO A 5 5.36 1.70 -22.15
CA PRO A 5 5.47 1.69 -20.68
C PRO A 5 4.70 0.55 -20.00
N ASP A 6 3.64 0.07 -20.63
CA ASP A 6 2.75 -0.98 -20.11
C ASP A 6 3.49 -2.31 -19.90
N LEU A 7 4.57 -2.55 -20.66
CA LEU A 7 5.42 -3.75 -20.51
C LEU A 7 6.15 -3.83 -19.16
N PHE A 8 6.19 -2.73 -18.39
CA PHE A 8 6.87 -2.66 -17.09
C PHE A 8 5.91 -2.66 -15.90
N HIS A 9 4.60 -2.79 -16.13
CA HIS A 9 3.62 -2.82 -15.04
C HIS A 9 3.35 -4.27 -14.61
N ALA A 10 3.80 -4.62 -13.41
CA ALA A 10 3.46 -5.91 -12.81
C ALA A 10 1.98 -5.94 -12.43
N GLU A 11 1.32 -7.07 -12.69
CA GLU A 11 -0.05 -7.28 -12.23
C GLU A 11 -0.08 -7.45 -10.72
N LEU A 12 -0.90 -6.65 -10.04
CA LEU A 12 -1.02 -6.64 -8.59
C LEU A 12 -2.47 -6.89 -8.17
N LYS A 13 -2.68 -7.80 -7.22
CA LYS A 13 -3.96 -8.03 -6.56
C LYS A 13 -3.99 -7.31 -5.22
N ILE A 14 -4.95 -6.40 -5.04
CA ILE A 14 -5.12 -5.67 -3.79
C ILE A 14 -5.61 -6.62 -2.69
N MET A 15 -4.96 -6.58 -1.53
CA MET A 15 -5.28 -7.42 -0.37
C MET A 15 -5.99 -6.62 0.70
N GLY A 16 -7.27 -6.94 0.90
CA GLY A 16 -8.09 -6.38 1.99
C GLY A 16 -8.35 -4.88 1.88
N LYS A 17 -8.74 -4.28 3.02
CA LYS A 17 -8.96 -2.83 3.15
C LYS A 17 -7.68 -2.16 3.67
N PRO A 18 -7.45 -0.87 3.38
CA PRO A 18 -6.35 -0.14 3.97
C PRO A 18 -6.40 -0.18 5.50
N GLN A 19 -5.27 -0.47 6.13
CA GLN A 19 -5.16 -0.53 7.59
C GLN A 19 -4.75 0.85 8.13
N ARG A 20 -5.40 1.24 9.22
CA ARG A 20 -5.11 2.46 9.97
C ARG A 20 -4.51 2.09 11.33
N PRO A 21 -3.67 2.96 11.92
CA PRO A 21 -3.14 2.73 13.26
C PRO A 21 -4.26 2.71 14.30
N GLN A 22 -4.00 2.01 15.39
CA GLN A 22 -4.89 1.98 16.56
C GLN A 22 -4.69 3.22 17.43
N GLU A 23 -5.66 3.52 18.30
CA GLU A 23 -5.59 4.70 19.20
C GLU A 23 -4.35 4.69 20.10
N ALA A 24 -3.98 3.52 20.63
CA ALA A 24 -2.78 3.36 21.47
C ALA A 24 -1.49 3.72 20.70
N GLU A 25 -1.41 3.39 19.41
CA GLU A 25 -0.28 3.71 18.55
C GLU A 25 -0.23 5.20 18.21
N ILE A 26 -1.39 5.83 18.01
CA ILE A 26 -1.47 7.28 17.78
C ILE A 26 -1.05 8.04 19.04
N ALA A 27 -1.40 7.54 20.23
CA ALA A 27 -1.03 8.16 21.51
C ALA A 27 0.48 8.07 21.77
N SER A 28 1.11 6.92 21.50
CA SER A 28 2.56 6.74 21.66
C SER A 28 3.37 7.40 20.53
N ASN A 29 2.78 7.51 19.34
CA ASN A 29 3.39 8.11 18.16
C ASN A 29 2.39 9.02 17.41
N PRO A 30 2.27 10.30 17.80
CA PRO A 30 1.33 11.24 17.18
C PRO A 30 1.47 11.39 15.66
N ARG A 31 2.67 11.15 15.12
CA ARG A 31 2.93 11.21 13.67
C ARG A 31 2.27 10.08 12.90
N ALA A 32 1.86 9.00 13.57
CA ALA A 32 1.18 7.87 12.96
C ALA A 32 -0.27 8.21 12.57
N ARG A 33 -0.89 9.28 13.11
CA ARG A 33 -2.31 9.62 12.90
C ARG A 33 -2.78 9.58 11.43
N SER A 34 -1.91 9.92 10.49
CA SER A 34 -2.21 9.93 9.05
C SER A 34 -1.70 8.70 8.28
N ALA A 35 -1.14 7.70 8.96
CA ALA A 35 -0.60 6.51 8.33
C ALA A 35 -1.71 5.63 7.73
N ILE A 36 -1.45 5.13 6.52
CA ILE A 36 -2.33 4.20 5.81
C ILE A 36 -1.46 3.09 5.23
N MET A 37 -1.65 1.86 5.70
CA MET A 37 -0.97 0.70 5.14
C MET A 37 -1.86 0.03 4.09
N ARG A 38 -1.30 -0.20 2.89
CA ARG A 38 -1.94 -0.93 1.79
C ARG A 38 -1.04 -2.11 1.42
N VAL A 39 -1.66 -3.25 1.18
CA VAL A 39 -0.97 -4.48 0.82
C VAL A 39 -1.52 -4.97 -0.52
N ALA A 40 -0.61 -5.42 -1.38
CA ALA A 40 -0.96 -6.09 -2.62
C ALA A 40 -0.03 -7.27 -2.84
N GLU A 41 -0.52 -8.27 -3.54
CA GLU A 41 0.23 -9.46 -3.96
C GLU A 41 0.55 -9.36 -5.45
N ARG A 42 1.74 -9.80 -5.86
CA ARG A 42 2.13 -9.86 -7.28
C ARG A 42 1.53 -11.09 -7.94
N LEU A 43 0.82 -10.89 -9.04
CA LEU A 43 0.32 -11.98 -9.87
C LEU A 43 1.44 -12.49 -10.80
N ALA A 44 1.41 -13.78 -11.11
CA ALA A 44 2.45 -14.49 -11.86
C ALA A 44 2.51 -14.10 -13.33
#